data_AF-A0A4S4L4W2-F1
#
_entry.id   AF-A0A4S4L4W2-F1
#
_cell.length_a   1.000
_cell.length_b   1.000
_cell.length_c   1.000
_cell.angle_alpha   90.00
_cell.angle_beta   90.00
_cell.angle_gamma   90.00
#
_symmetry.space_group_name_H-M   'P 1'
#
loop_
_entity.id
_entity.type
_entity.pdbx_description
1 polymer ?
#
loop_
_entity_poly.entity_id
_entity_poly.type
_entity_poly.pdbx_seq_one_letter_code
_entity_poly.pdbx_strand_id
1 'polypeptide(L)'
;MRNSRNSALTLKDFEDELAAVALVRALPMEYSSFRSALLLLTNFDFKTVKDAFLQEQKNRQPRAADSALALSSALKVSTPAKPSSQSVLDLYDPVTSLYLPFIILTFIYFSLTGS
;
A
#
# COMPACT_ATOMS: atom_id res chain seq x y z
N MET A 1 35.67 25.39 24.00
CA MET A 1 34.94 25.51 22.72
C MET A 1 34.36 24.14 22.40
N ARG A 2 33.04 23.94 22.54
CA ARG A 2 32.42 22.67 22.17
C ARG A 2 32.42 22.61 20.64
N ASN A 3 33.14 21.66 20.08
CA ASN A 3 33.12 21.36 18.66
C ASN A 3 31.73 20.77 18.36
N SER A 4 30.78 21.63 18.03
CA SER A 4 29.53 21.23 17.40
C SER A 4 29.92 20.81 15.99
N ARG A 5 30.40 19.57 15.83
CA ARG A 5 30.26 18.86 14.57
C ARG A 5 28.75 18.67 14.38
N ASN A 6 28.13 19.75 13.94
CA ASN A 6 26.97 19.75 13.10
C ASN A 6 27.08 18.53 12.19
N SER A 7 26.39 17.46 12.58
CA SER A 7 26.12 16.30 11.75
C SER A 7 25.63 16.85 10.42
N ALA A 8 26.52 16.88 9.44
CA ALA A 8 26.29 17.57 8.20
C ALA A 8 25.20 16.79 7.47
N LEU A 9 23.96 17.27 7.56
CA LEU A 9 22.87 16.85 6.70
C LEU A 9 23.39 16.99 5.28
N THR A 10 23.58 15.84 4.64
CA THR A 10 24.05 15.76 3.27
C THR A 10 22.89 16.08 2.34
N LEU A 11 23.19 16.49 1.12
CA LEU A 11 22.16 16.69 0.10
C LEU A 11 21.29 15.42 -0.08
N LYS A 12 21.91 14.25 0.08
CA LYS A 12 21.26 12.94 0.05
C LYS A 12 20.13 12.83 1.10
N ASP A 13 20.38 13.31 2.31
CA ASP A 13 19.39 13.23 3.40
C ASP A 13 18.15 14.07 3.06
N PHE A 14 18.32 15.23 2.43
CA PHE A 14 17.21 16.06 1.97
C PHE A 14 16.45 15.44 0.79
N GLU A 15 17.16 14.83 -0.16
CA GLU A 15 16.55 14.11 -1.27
C GLU A 15 15.72 12.93 -0.77
N ASP A 16 16.23 12.19 0.22
CA ASP A 16 15.55 11.04 0.81
C ASP A 16 14.32 11.50 1.61
N GLU A 17 14.41 12.55 2.42
CA GLU A 17 13.23 13.15 3.08
C GLU A 17 12.18 13.63 2.05
N LEU A 18 12.61 14.31 0.98
CA LEU A 18 11.72 14.78 -0.07
C LEU A 18 11.04 13.61 -0.80
N ALA A 19 11.79 12.55 -1.12
CA ALA A 19 11.27 11.34 -1.73
C ALA A 19 10.24 10.64 -0.82
N ALA A 20 10.49 10.61 0.50
CA ALA A 20 9.55 10.09 1.48
C ALA A 20 8.23 10.89 1.48
N VAL A 21 8.30 12.23 1.50
CA VAL A 21 7.11 13.08 1.45
C VAL A 21 6.37 12.90 0.12
N ALA A 22 7.09 12.90 -1.00
CA ALA A 22 6.52 12.70 -2.32
C ALA A 22 5.78 11.36 -2.41
N LEU A 23 6.37 10.28 -1.87
CA LEU A 23 5.74 8.96 -1.81
C LEU A 23 4.43 9.02 -1.01
N VAL A 24 4.43 9.64 0.19
CA VAL A 24 3.22 9.76 1.01
C VAL A 24 2.13 10.59 0.34
N ARG A 25 2.49 11.62 -0.43
CA ARG A 25 1.55 12.48 -1.16
C ARG A 25 1.02 11.82 -2.43
N ALA A 26 1.81 10.97 -3.07
CA ALA A 26 1.41 10.20 -4.24
C ALA A 26 0.47 9.04 -3.88
N LEU A 27 0.35 8.69 -2.59
CA LEU A 27 -0.54 7.61 -2.15
C LEU A 27 -2.01 7.95 -2.45
N PRO A 28 -2.75 7.02 -3.10
CA PRO A 28 -4.18 7.11 -3.32
C PRO A 28 -4.99 7.27 -2.02
N MET A 29 -6.24 7.74 -2.11
CA MET A 29 -7.08 8.06 -0.95
C MET A 29 -7.41 6.81 -0.09
N GLU A 30 -7.37 5.63 -0.70
CA GLU A 30 -7.58 4.31 -0.11
C GLU A 30 -6.49 3.95 0.92
N TYR A 31 -5.35 4.65 0.87
CA TYR A 31 -4.26 4.55 1.84
C TYR A 31 -4.35 5.62 2.94
N SER A 32 -5.50 6.28 3.14
CA SER A 32 -5.67 7.32 4.17
C SER A 32 -5.27 6.88 5.59
N SER A 33 -5.64 5.65 5.97
CA SER A 33 -5.25 5.06 7.26
C SER A 33 -3.73 4.84 7.34
N PHE A 34 -3.14 4.28 6.29
CA PHE A 34 -1.70 4.07 6.19
C PHE A 34 -0.92 5.40 6.21
N ARG A 35 -1.38 6.41 5.46
CA ARG A 35 -0.82 7.77 5.49
C ARG A 35 -0.83 8.36 6.89
N SER A 36 -1.92 8.16 7.64
CA SER A 36 -2.02 8.62 9.03
C SER A 36 -1.05 7.86 9.94
N ALA A 37 -0.88 6.55 9.73
CA ALA A 37 0.11 5.75 10.44
C ALA A 37 1.55 6.19 10.12
N LEU A 38 1.83 6.60 8.87
CA LEU A 38 3.14 7.10 8.47
C LEU A 38 3.53 8.39 9.20
N LEU A 39 2.56 9.25 9.52
CA LEU A 39 2.79 10.49 10.28
C LEU A 39 3.14 10.23 11.76
N LEU A 40 2.89 9.02 12.26
CA LEU A 40 3.22 8.62 13.64
C LEU A 40 4.65 8.05 13.75
N LEU A 41 5.37 7.87 12.65
CA LEU A 41 6.74 7.38 12.72
C LEU A 41 7.66 8.41 13.39
N THR A 42 8.49 7.91 14.31
CA THR A 42 9.51 8.72 15.00
C THR A 42 10.61 9.20 14.06
N ASN A 43 10.88 8.46 12.98
CA ASN A 43 11.85 8.81 11.94
C ASN A 43 11.16 8.74 10.58
N PHE A 44 11.12 9.86 9.87
CA PHE A 44 10.49 9.98 8.56
C PHE A 44 11.55 9.92 7.46
N ASP A 45 12.03 8.71 7.17
CA ASP A 45 13.07 8.46 6.17
C ASP A 45 12.53 7.62 5.01
N PHE A 46 13.06 7.83 3.80
CA PHE A 46 12.61 7.17 2.58
C PHE A 46 12.62 5.66 2.69
N LYS A 47 13.72 5.12 3.25
CA LYS A 47 13.87 3.67 3.42
C LYS A 47 12.76 3.10 4.28
N THR A 48 12.48 3.75 5.41
CA THR A 48 11.46 3.30 6.36
C THR A 48 10.06 3.39 5.77
N VAL A 49 9.73 4.49 5.08
CA VAL A 49 8.43 4.67 4.42
C VAL A 49 8.25 3.63 3.31
N LYS A 50 9.29 3.36 2.52
CA LYS A 50 9.28 2.35 1.46
C LYS A 50 9.07 0.94 2.01
N ASP A 51 9.80 0.57 3.06
CA ASP A 51 9.67 -0.74 3.71
C ASP A 51 8.26 -0.92 4.30
N ALA A 52 7.74 0.10 4.98
CA ALA A 52 6.37 0.11 5.50
C ALA A 52 5.32 -0.01 4.39
N PHE A 53 5.52 0.66 3.26
CA PHE A 53 4.63 0.57 2.11
C PHE A 53 4.62 -0.84 1.51
N LEU A 54 5.79 -1.47 1.34
CA LEU A 54 5.87 -2.87 0.86
C LEU A 54 5.15 -3.84 1.81
N GLN A 55 5.25 -3.61 3.12
CA GLN A 55 4.53 -4.40 4.11
C GLN A 55 3.01 -4.20 4.01
N GLU A 56 2.56 -2.95 3.88
CA GLU A 56 1.14 -2.63 3.70
C GLU A 56 0.59 -3.28 2.42
N GLN A 57 1.36 -3.30 1.33
CA GLN A 57 0.97 -4.02 0.11
C GLN A 57 0.78 -5.52 0.35
N LYS A 58 1.70 -6.15 1.10
CA LYS A 58 1.57 -7.57 1.49
C LYS A 58 0.37 -7.82 2.39
N ASN A 59 0.03 -6.87 3.26
CA ASN A 59 -1.13 -6.94 4.14
C ASN A 59 -2.46 -6.79 3.39
N ARG A 60 -2.48 -5.94 2.34
CA ARG A 60 -3.65 -5.74 1.48
C ARG A 60 -3.84 -6.81 0.43
N GLN A 61 -2.80 -7.59 0.11
CA GLN A 61 -3.00 -8.74 -0.76
C GLN A 61 -4.01 -9.71 -0.11
N PRO A 62 -5.10 -10.06 -0.81
CA PRO A 62 -6.10 -10.97 -0.27
C PRO A 62 -5.41 -12.30 0.05
N ARG A 63 -5.30 -12.63 1.33
CA ARG A 63 -4.93 -13.98 1.76
C ARG A 63 -6.04 -14.92 1.32
N ALA A 64 -5.80 -15.59 0.20
CA ALA A 64 -6.68 -16.65 -0.32
C ALA A 64 -6.93 -17.79 0.71
N ALA A 65 -6.11 -17.89 1.76
CA ALA A 65 -6.18 -18.95 2.77
C ALA A 65 -7.38 -18.82 3.74
N ASP A 66 -7.84 -17.61 4.05
CA ASP A 66 -8.89 -17.41 5.06
C ASP A 66 -10.30 -17.41 4.47
N SER A 67 -10.42 -17.25 3.15
CA SER A 67 -11.72 -17.29 2.45
C SER A 67 -12.33 -18.69 2.43
N ALA A 68 -11.51 -19.75 2.36
CA ALA A 68 -12.01 -21.14 2.36
C ALA A 68 -12.53 -21.59 3.74
N LEU A 69 -11.97 -21.05 4.82
CA LEU A 69 -12.32 -21.43 6.19
C LEU A 69 -13.53 -20.64 6.71
N ALA A 70 -13.67 -19.36 6.33
CA ALA A 70 -14.86 -18.57 6.60
C ALA A 70 -16.11 -19.06 5.85
N LEU A 71 -15.96 -19.56 4.62
CA LEU A 71 -17.06 -20.16 3.85
C LEU A 71 -17.51 -21.52 4.40
N SER A 72 -16.61 -22.30 5.02
CA SER A 72 -16.96 -23.61 5.58
C SER A 72 -17.79 -23.51 6.87
N SER A 73 -17.66 -22.43 7.63
CA SER A 73 -18.42 -22.24 8.88
C SER A 73 -19.84 -21.69 8.67
N ALA A 74 -20.09 -21.04 7.53
CA ALA A 74 -21.41 -20.49 7.19
C ALA A 74 -22.36 -21.49 6.49
N LEU A 75 -21.90 -22.71 6.15
CA LEU A 75 -22.66 -23.69 5.37
C LEU A 75 -23.47 -24.69 6.25
N LYS A 76 -23.71 -24.36 7.52
CA LYS A 76 -24.46 -25.21 8.47
C LYS A 76 -25.78 -24.58 8.92
N VAL A 77 -26.50 -23.89 8.05
CA VAL A 77 -27.95 -23.68 8.22
C VAL A 77 -28.64 -23.91 6.88
N SER A 78 -29.07 -25.15 6.68
CA SER A 78 -29.91 -25.55 5.55
C SER A 78 -31.34 -25.08 5.77
N THR A 79 -31.82 -24.18 4.91
CA THR A 79 -33.24 -24.13 4.51
C THR A 79 -33.32 -24.00 2.99
N PRO A 80 -34.14 -24.79 2.30
CA PRO A 80 -34.16 -24.85 0.85
C PRO A 80 -35.07 -23.76 0.29
N ALA A 81 -34.53 -22.79 -0.43
CA ALA A 81 -35.32 -21.99 -1.36
C ALA A 81 -34.46 -21.46 -2.52
N LYS A 82 -34.65 -22.13 -3.67
CA LYS A 82 -34.50 -21.65 -5.05
C LYS A 82 -33.11 -21.15 -5.50
N PRO A 83 -32.43 -21.85 -6.45
CA PRO A 83 -31.23 -21.33 -7.07
C PRO A 83 -31.62 -20.28 -8.12
N SER A 84 -31.31 -19.01 -7.86
CA SER A 84 -31.10 -18.02 -8.91
C SER A 84 -29.59 -17.85 -9.03
N SER A 85 -29.03 -18.33 -10.14
CA SER A 85 -27.64 -18.16 -10.49
C SER A 85 -27.31 -16.67 -10.62
N GLN A 86 -26.55 -16.10 -9.68
CA GLN A 86 -25.85 -14.83 -9.91
C GLN A 86 -24.43 -14.90 -9.33
N SER A 87 -23.53 -15.35 -10.22
CA SER A 87 -22.16 -14.89 -10.42
C SER A 87 -21.46 -14.16 -9.27
N VAL A 88 -20.53 -14.86 -8.63
CA VAL A 88 -19.41 -14.29 -7.88
C VAL A 88 -18.45 -13.63 -8.87
N LEU A 89 -18.78 -12.43 -9.33
CA LEU A 89 -17.92 -11.60 -10.20
C LEU A 89 -17.93 -10.11 -9.79
N ASP A 90 -18.49 -9.78 -8.63
CA ASP A 90 -18.72 -8.39 -8.18
C ASP A 90 -17.66 -7.85 -7.19
N LEU A 91 -16.40 -8.30 -7.30
CA LEU A 91 -15.29 -7.59 -6.63
C LEU A 91 -14.21 -7.13 -7.60
N TYR A 92 -14.60 -6.84 -8.84
CA TYR A 92 -13.78 -6.09 -9.79
C TYR A 92 -14.26 -4.63 -9.78
N ASP A 93 -13.68 -3.84 -8.88
CA ASP A 93 -13.93 -2.40 -8.86
C ASP A 93 -13.32 -1.77 -10.13
N PRO A 94 -14.12 -1.12 -11.01
CA PRO A 94 -13.65 -0.59 -12.28
C PRO A 94 -12.58 0.49 -12.13
N VAL A 95 -12.51 1.16 -10.98
CA VAL A 95 -11.50 2.18 -10.68
C VAL A 95 -10.14 1.52 -10.42
N THR A 96 -10.14 0.41 -9.67
CA THR A 96 -8.90 -0.32 -9.34
C THR A 96 -8.29 -0.98 -10.57
N SER A 97 -9.12 -1.53 -11.46
CA SER A 97 -8.66 -2.09 -12.72
C SER A 97 -8.07 -1.04 -13.66
N LEU A 98 -8.57 0.19 -13.62
CA LEU A 98 -8.09 1.28 -14.47
C LEU A 98 -6.77 1.86 -13.96
N TYR A 99 -6.57 1.92 -12.64
CA TYR A 99 -5.36 2.49 -12.02
C TYR A 99 -4.18 1.52 -11.94
N LEU A 100 -4.41 0.21 -11.80
CA LEU A 100 -3.35 -0.81 -11.76
C LEU A 100 -2.30 -0.68 -12.88
N PRO A 101 -2.68 -0.53 -14.17
CA PRO A 101 -1.70 -0.36 -15.24
C PRO A 101 -0.92 0.96 -15.14
N PHE A 102 -1.55 2.06 -14.71
CA PHE A 102 -0.85 3.34 -14.56
C PHE A 102 0.17 3.31 -13.42
N ILE A 103 -0.15 2.63 -12.32
CA ILE A 103 0.76 2.45 -11.18
C ILE A 103 1.98 1.60 -11.59
N ILE A 104 1.74 0.51 -12.34
CA ILE A 104 2.82 -0.34 -12.86
C ILE A 104 3.69 0.45 -13.86
N LEU A 105 3.07 1.21 -14.76
CA LEU A 105 3.79 1.98 -15.79
C LEU A 105 4.64 3.11 -15.17
N THR A 106 4.12 3.81 -14.16
CA THR A 106 4.87 4.84 -13.42
C THR A 106 6.03 4.25 -12.63
N PHE A 107 5.85 3.09 -12.01
CA PHE A 107 6.93 2.41 -11.30
C PHE A 107 8.05 1.93 -12.24
N ILE A 108 7.67 1.39 -13.41
CA ILE A 108 8.62 0.98 -14.46
C ILE A 108 9.35 2.21 -15.01
N TYR A 109 8.62 3.28 -15.32
CA TYR A 109 9.20 4.52 -15.83
C TYR A 109 10.18 5.15 -14.84
N PHE A 110 9.82 5.20 -13.55
CA PHE A 110 10.71 5.67 -12.48
C PHE A 110 11.96 4.79 -12.33
N SER A 111 11.80 3.46 -12.50
CA SER A 111 12.93 2.51 -12.45
C SER A 111 13.86 2.61 -13.66
N LEU A 112 13.33 2.95 -14.84
CA LEU A 112 14.14 3.13 -16.05
C LEU A 112 14.80 4.52 -16.14
N THR A 113 14.16 5.56 -15.60
CA THR A 113 14.65 6.94 -15.72
C THR A 113 15.66 7.34 -14.65
N GLY A 114 16.14 6.37 -13.86
CA GLY A 114 17.09 6.52 -12.73
C GLY A 114 17.82 7.85 -12.72
N SER A 115 17.28 8.79 -11.94
CA SER A 115 17.89 10.08 -11.63
C SER A 115 17.97 10.24 -10.13
#